data_AF-A0A6J4U2A2-F1
#
_entry.id   AF-A0A6J4U2A2-F1
#
_cell.length_a   1.000
_cell.length_b   1.000
_cell.length_c   1.000
_cell.angle_alpha   90.00
_cell.angle_beta   90.00
_cell.angle_gamma   90.00
#
_symmetry.space_group_name_H-M   'P 1'
#
loop_
_entity.id
_entity.type
_entity.pdbx_description
1 polymer ?
#
loop_
_entity_poly.entity_id
_entity_poly.type
_entity_poly.pdbx_seq_one_letter_code
_entity_poly.pdbx_strand_id
1 'polypeptide(L)'
;MFDPIRNRFRFRCPATERPVDAPLSSFRLVERLPGPGHPAVHRVVFACPACGDDHASLVPEDELDCGAVRPGPEHVFVNLQTGRSEPLADEFADTAQRELRRGNWPWTFYCAPEHQVRPGYPSRLRLLSPTPDRSLVGVAVHCSTCAAVSINLVSYRHLDQPFFHDPVVRYVDGSFDGPLASLERFRDELWSSRFDEERTDFGA
;
A
#
# COMPACT_ATOMS: atom_id res chain seq x y z
N MET A 1 -11.37 -3.59 -8.34
CA MET A 1 -12.01 -4.46 -7.32
C MET A 1 -10.92 -5.22 -6.59
N PHE A 2 -10.87 -5.14 -5.27
CA PHE A 2 -9.88 -5.80 -4.43
C PHE A 2 -10.25 -7.27 -4.17
N ASP A 3 -9.29 -8.19 -4.30
CA ASP A 3 -9.40 -9.60 -3.90
C ASP A 3 -8.82 -9.76 -2.48
N PRO A 4 -9.69 -9.99 -1.46
CA PRO A 4 -9.28 -10.09 -0.06
C PRO A 4 -8.55 -11.39 0.29
N ILE A 5 -8.69 -12.45 -0.50
CA ILE A 5 -7.99 -13.71 -0.25
C ILE A 5 -6.54 -13.58 -0.69
N ARG A 6 -6.30 -12.93 -1.83
CA ARG A 6 -4.96 -12.79 -2.43
C ARG A 6 -4.25 -11.49 -2.04
N ASN A 7 -4.97 -10.57 -1.42
CA ASN A 7 -4.58 -9.19 -1.19
C ASN A 7 -4.09 -8.50 -2.47
N ARG A 8 -4.92 -8.50 -3.51
CA ARG A 8 -4.57 -7.94 -4.83
C ARG A 8 -5.67 -7.04 -5.35
N PHE A 9 -5.30 -5.97 -6.04
CA PHE A 9 -6.22 -5.12 -6.77
C PHE A 9 -6.38 -5.65 -8.19
N ARG A 10 -7.62 -5.89 -8.60
CA ARG A 10 -7.95 -6.30 -9.95
C ARG A 10 -8.16 -5.07 -10.82
N PHE A 11 -7.27 -4.90 -11.79
CA PHE A 11 -7.31 -3.86 -12.82
C PHE A 11 -7.53 -4.47 -14.21
N ARG A 12 -7.69 -3.61 -15.22
CA ARG A 12 -7.72 -4.00 -16.63
C ARG A 12 -6.44 -3.50 -17.31
N CYS A 13 -5.73 -4.37 -17.99
CA CYS A 13 -4.58 -3.98 -18.82
C CYS A 13 -5.08 -3.39 -20.15
N PRO A 14 -4.75 -2.14 -20.52
CA PRO A 14 -5.16 -1.55 -21.80
C PRO A 14 -4.54 -2.25 -23.02
N ALA A 15 -3.34 -2.81 -22.89
CA ALA A 15 -2.65 -3.46 -24.01
C ALA A 15 -3.22 -4.85 -24.36
N THR A 16 -3.68 -5.61 -23.36
CA THR A 16 -4.17 -6.99 -23.54
C THR A 16 -5.66 -7.14 -23.33
N GLU A 17 -6.33 -6.08 -22.85
CA GLU A 17 -7.73 -6.02 -22.43
C GLU A 17 -8.16 -7.00 -21.32
N ARG A 18 -7.20 -7.77 -20.78
CA ARG A 18 -7.45 -8.80 -19.76
C ARG A 18 -7.44 -8.20 -18.35
N PRO A 19 -8.17 -8.81 -17.41
CA PRO A 19 -8.04 -8.51 -16.00
C PRO A 19 -6.64 -8.92 -15.50
N VAL A 20 -6.05 -8.09 -14.65
CA VAL A 20 -4.74 -8.33 -14.02
C VAL A 20 -4.83 -8.07 -12.52
N ASP A 21 -4.20 -8.95 -11.74
CA ASP A 21 -4.16 -8.84 -10.28
C ASP A 21 -2.82 -8.21 -9.86
N ALA A 22 -2.89 -7.04 -9.23
CA ALA A 22 -1.75 -6.19 -8.90
C ALA A 22 -1.67 -5.99 -7.37
N PRO A 23 -0.54 -6.31 -6.70
CA PRO A 23 -0.34 -6.00 -5.28
C PRO A 23 -0.16 -4.49 -5.05
N LEU A 24 -0.27 -4.04 -3.79
CA LEU A 24 0.08 -2.67 -3.40
C LEU A 24 1.54 -2.36 -3.75
N SER A 25 2.46 -3.29 -3.56
CA SER A 25 3.87 -3.17 -3.92
C SER A 25 4.13 -2.95 -5.43
N SER A 26 3.16 -3.23 -6.30
CA SER A 26 3.24 -2.93 -7.73
C SER A 26 2.82 -1.51 -8.08
N PHE A 27 2.25 -0.77 -7.14
CA PHE A 27 1.87 0.61 -7.37
C PHE A 27 3.13 1.47 -7.51
N ARG A 28 2.97 2.63 -8.14
CA ARG A 28 4.03 3.60 -8.42
C ARG A 28 3.63 4.98 -7.94
N LEU A 29 2.37 5.34 -8.19
CA LEU A 29 1.77 6.60 -7.79
C LEU A 29 0.37 6.32 -7.23
N VAL A 30 0.03 6.99 -6.13
CA VAL A 30 -1.34 7.10 -5.63
C VAL A 30 -1.62 8.59 -5.46
N GLU A 31 -2.57 9.10 -6.24
CA GLU A 31 -2.89 10.52 -6.32
C GLU A 31 -4.39 10.72 -6.09
N ARG A 32 -4.78 11.49 -5.07
CA ARG A 32 -6.18 11.88 -4.88
C ARG A 32 -6.59 12.86 -5.97
N LEU A 33 -7.64 12.53 -6.71
CA LEU A 33 -8.20 13.41 -7.73
C LEU A 33 -9.05 14.53 -7.10
N PRO A 34 -9.10 15.73 -7.73
CA PRO A 34 -10.02 16.77 -7.31
C PRO A 34 -11.47 16.28 -7.48
N GLY A 35 -12.33 16.55 -6.50
CA GLY A 35 -13.69 16.05 -6.54
C GLY A 35 -14.39 16.03 -5.17
N PRO A 36 -15.51 15.28 -5.05
CA PRO A 36 -16.25 15.19 -3.80
C PRO A 36 -15.37 14.65 -2.67
N GLY A 37 -15.62 15.15 -1.46
CA GLY A 37 -14.89 14.74 -0.26
C GLY A 37 -15.04 13.25 0.05
N HIS A 38 -16.18 12.64 -0.30
CA HIS A 38 -16.49 11.23 -0.08
C HIS A 38 -17.51 10.68 -1.10
N PRO A 39 -17.27 9.50 -1.72
CA PRO A 39 -16.00 8.78 -1.69
C PRO A 39 -14.96 9.53 -2.55
N ALA A 40 -13.78 9.76 -1.97
CA ALA A 40 -12.65 10.30 -2.73
C ALA A 40 -12.19 9.27 -3.76
N VAL A 41 -11.85 9.71 -4.97
CA VAL A 41 -11.32 8.85 -6.03
C VAL A 41 -9.84 9.12 -6.18
N HIS A 42 -9.07 8.05 -6.25
CA HIS A 42 -7.62 8.09 -6.44
C HIS A 42 -7.27 7.59 -7.84
N ARG A 43 -6.33 8.28 -8.48
CA ARG A 43 -5.60 7.77 -9.62
C ARG A 43 -4.44 6.94 -9.10
N VAL A 44 -4.45 5.67 -9.45
CA VAL A 44 -3.36 4.73 -9.15
C VAL A 44 -2.59 4.45 -10.44
N VAL A 45 -1.29 4.65 -10.42
CA VAL A 45 -0.38 4.11 -11.45
C VAL A 45 0.27 2.85 -10.90
N PHE A 46 0.20 1.75 -11.65
CA PHE A 46 0.72 0.46 -11.26
C PHE A 46 1.52 -0.19 -12.40
N ALA A 47 2.55 -0.95 -12.05
CA ALA A 47 3.30 -1.76 -13.00
C ALA A 47 2.48 -3.00 -13.35
N CYS A 48 2.06 -3.11 -14.61
CA CYS A 48 1.19 -4.18 -15.05
C CYS A 48 1.95 -5.52 -15.12
N PRO A 49 1.49 -6.57 -14.41
CA PRO A 49 2.16 -7.87 -14.47
C PRO A 49 1.96 -8.60 -15.80
N ALA A 50 1.00 -8.18 -16.64
CA ALA A 50 0.72 -8.85 -17.91
C ALA A 50 1.56 -8.33 -19.09
N CYS A 51 1.73 -7.01 -19.22
CA CYS A 51 2.51 -6.42 -20.31
C CYS A 51 3.84 -5.79 -19.88
N GLY A 52 4.04 -5.57 -18.58
CA GLY A 52 5.26 -4.95 -18.03
C GLY A 52 5.27 -3.42 -17.99
N ASP A 53 4.30 -2.76 -18.63
CA ASP A 53 4.20 -1.30 -18.66
C ASP A 53 3.44 -0.74 -17.45
N ASP A 54 3.66 0.54 -17.16
CA ASP A 54 2.89 1.27 -16.15
C ASP A 54 1.53 1.71 -16.72
N HIS A 55 0.46 1.48 -15.95
CA HIS A 55 -0.91 1.81 -16.32
C HIS A 55 -1.61 2.59 -15.23
N ALA A 56 -2.54 3.47 -15.64
CA ALA A 56 -3.38 4.22 -14.72
C ALA A 56 -4.76 3.56 -14.57
N SER A 57 -5.26 3.50 -13.34
CA SER A 57 -6.63 3.12 -13.01
C SER A 57 -7.21 4.07 -11.97
N LEU A 58 -8.54 4.15 -11.93
CA LEU A 58 -9.26 4.86 -10.87
C LEU A 58 -9.66 3.87 -9.79
N VAL A 59 -9.43 4.25 -8.53
CA VAL A 59 -9.74 3.43 -7.36
C VAL A 59 -10.41 4.32 -6.30
N PRO A 60 -11.61 3.96 -5.84
CA PRO A 60 -12.24 4.60 -4.69
C PRO A 60 -11.42 4.44 -3.40
N GLU A 61 -11.46 5.43 -2.50
CA GLU A 61 -10.75 5.41 -1.22
C GLU A 61 -11.17 4.25 -0.31
N ASP A 62 -12.46 3.90 -0.29
CA ASP A 62 -12.98 2.75 0.46
C ASP A 62 -12.42 1.42 -0.04
N GLU A 63 -12.22 1.27 -1.36
CA GLU A 63 -11.58 0.09 -1.94
C GLU A 63 -10.10 0.01 -1.53
N LEU A 64 -9.39 1.15 -1.45
CA LEU A 64 -8.00 1.21 -1.00
C LEU A 64 -7.85 0.88 0.48
N ASP A 65 -8.67 1.48 1.34
CA ASP A 65 -8.43 1.48 2.79
C ASP A 65 -9.24 0.42 3.54
N CYS A 66 -10.48 0.20 3.13
CA CYS A 66 -11.41 -0.70 3.82
C CYS A 66 -11.56 -2.04 3.11
N GLY A 67 -11.37 -2.10 1.78
CA GLY A 67 -11.59 -3.30 0.98
C GLY A 67 -10.82 -4.53 1.47
N ALA A 68 -9.63 -4.32 2.03
CA ALA A 68 -8.80 -5.41 2.57
C ALA A 68 -9.18 -5.88 3.98
N VAL A 69 -9.90 -5.06 4.72
CA VAL A 69 -10.24 -5.28 6.13
C VAL A 69 -11.70 -5.73 6.27
N ARG A 70 -12.56 -5.24 5.38
CA ARG A 70 -13.99 -5.49 5.34
C ARG A 70 -14.43 -5.68 3.90
N PRO A 71 -14.22 -6.88 3.31
CA PRO A 71 -14.69 -7.15 1.96
C PRO A 71 -16.22 -7.07 1.90
N GLY A 72 -16.73 -6.72 0.71
CA GLY A 72 -18.17 -6.66 0.48
C GLY A 72 -18.84 -8.04 0.52
N PRO A 73 -20.17 -8.10 0.69
CA PRO A 73 -20.93 -9.36 0.81
C PRO A 73 -20.86 -10.25 -0.42
N GLU A 74 -20.46 -9.72 -1.58
CA GLU A 74 -20.22 -10.45 -2.82
C GLU A 74 -19.00 -11.38 -2.75
N HIS A 75 -18.12 -11.19 -1.78
CA HIS A 75 -16.92 -12.02 -1.59
C HIS A 75 -17.28 -13.29 -0.81
N VAL A 76 -17.17 -14.43 -1.49
CA VAL A 76 -17.38 -15.77 -0.92
C VAL A 76 -16.16 -16.64 -1.13
N PHE A 77 -15.98 -17.63 -0.27
CA PHE A 77 -15.00 -18.69 -0.46
C PHE A 77 -15.69 -20.05 -0.54
N VAL A 78 -15.06 -21.02 -1.20
CA VAL A 78 -15.53 -22.41 -1.19
C VAL A 78 -14.89 -23.12 -0.01
N ASN A 79 -15.70 -23.45 0.99
CA ASN A 79 -15.28 -24.28 2.10
C ASN A 79 -15.12 -25.72 1.61
N LEU A 80 -13.87 -26.19 1.53
CA LEU A 80 -13.54 -27.52 1.00
C LEU A 80 -14.03 -28.66 1.91
N GLN A 81 -14.30 -28.41 3.19
CA GLN A 81 -14.83 -29.40 4.12
C GLN A 81 -16.34 -29.59 3.96
N THR A 82 -17.07 -28.50 3.67
CA THR A 82 -18.54 -28.54 3.53
C THR A 82 -19.01 -28.59 2.07
N GLY A 83 -18.13 -28.26 1.12
CA GLY A 83 -18.43 -28.09 -0.30
C GLY A 83 -19.30 -26.86 -0.60
N ARG A 84 -19.49 -25.95 0.35
CA ARG A 84 -20.40 -24.80 0.23
C ARG A 84 -19.64 -23.50 -0.01
N SER A 85 -20.30 -22.56 -0.68
CA SER A 85 -19.85 -21.17 -0.72
C SER A 85 -20.31 -20.46 0.55
N GLU A 86 -19.36 -19.90 1.27
CA GLU A 86 -19.58 -19.22 2.55
C GLU A 86 -19.10 -17.76 2.46
N PRO A 87 -19.79 -16.80 3.10
CA PRO A 87 -19.43 -15.38 3.02
C PRO A 87 -18.12 -15.09 3.76
N LEU A 88 -17.25 -14.28 3.14
CA LEU A 88 -15.98 -13.86 3.75
C LEU A 88 -16.12 -12.69 4.72
N ALA A 89 -17.15 -11.86 4.54
CA ALA A 89 -17.26 -10.56 5.19
C ALA A 89 -17.20 -10.64 6.72
N ASP A 90 -17.94 -11.57 7.32
CA ASP A 90 -18.03 -11.69 8.77
C ASP A 90 -16.71 -12.18 9.39
N GLU A 91 -16.06 -13.19 8.80
CA GLU A 91 -14.78 -13.70 9.29
C GLU A 91 -13.65 -12.67 9.23
N PHE A 92 -13.60 -11.91 8.13
CA PHE A 92 -12.64 -10.81 7.96
C PHE A 92 -12.92 -9.68 8.95
N ALA A 93 -14.18 -9.29 9.11
CA ALA A 93 -14.57 -8.24 10.06
C ALA A 93 -14.23 -8.64 11.51
N ASP A 94 -14.47 -9.89 11.90
CA ASP A 94 -14.13 -10.40 13.23
C ASP A 94 -12.61 -10.42 13.46
N THR A 95 -11.85 -10.84 12.46
CA THR A 95 -10.38 -10.85 12.52
C THR A 95 -9.83 -9.44 12.63
N ALA A 96 -10.32 -8.52 11.79
CA ALA A 96 -9.96 -7.12 11.83
C ALA A 96 -10.29 -6.47 13.18
N GLN A 97 -11.48 -6.73 13.73
CA GLN A 97 -11.85 -6.23 15.05
C GLN A 97 -10.91 -6.74 16.15
N ARG A 98 -10.51 -8.02 16.10
CA ARG A 98 -9.56 -8.59 17.06
C ARG A 98 -8.20 -7.90 17.00
N GLU A 99 -7.68 -7.68 15.80
CA GLU A 99 -6.40 -6.99 15.61
C GLU A 99 -6.47 -5.51 16.04
N LEU A 100 -7.50 -4.78 15.63
CA LEU A 100 -7.69 -3.39 16.02
C LEU A 100 -7.82 -3.22 17.53
N ARG A 101 -8.51 -4.14 18.23
CA ARG A 101 -8.61 -4.13 19.70
C ARG A 101 -7.27 -4.37 20.41
N ARG A 102 -6.33 -5.05 19.74
CA ARG A 102 -4.94 -5.22 20.22
C ARG A 102 -4.07 -3.99 19.93
N GLY A 103 -4.60 -2.99 19.24
CA GLY A 103 -3.85 -1.83 18.77
C GLY A 103 -3.11 -2.07 17.45
N ASN A 104 -3.33 -3.21 16.81
CA ASN A 104 -2.71 -3.55 15.52
C ASN A 104 -3.53 -2.93 14.40
N TRP A 105 -2.92 -1.99 13.68
CA TRP A 105 -3.53 -1.36 12.52
C TRP A 105 -3.22 -2.15 11.23
N PRO A 106 -4.09 -2.14 10.21
CA PRO A 106 -3.86 -2.87 8.96
C PRO A 106 -2.51 -2.54 8.31
N TRP A 107 -2.15 -1.26 8.29
CA TRP A 107 -0.84 -0.79 7.87
C TRP A 107 -0.31 0.21 8.89
N THR A 108 1.01 0.31 8.99
CA THR A 108 1.67 1.29 9.86
C THR A 108 2.89 1.87 9.16
N PHE A 109 3.17 3.16 9.38
CA PHE A 109 4.35 3.82 8.79
C PHE A 109 4.99 4.76 9.80
N TYR A 110 6.29 4.98 9.68
CA TYR A 110 6.99 5.93 10.52
C TYR A 110 6.70 7.37 10.10
N CYS A 111 6.38 8.21 11.08
CA CYS A 111 6.20 9.65 10.93
C CYS A 111 7.48 10.35 11.37
N ALA A 112 8.26 10.90 10.42
CA ALA A 112 9.52 11.57 10.74
C ALA A 112 9.33 12.75 11.69
N PRO A 113 8.39 13.70 11.47
CA PRO A 113 8.23 14.84 12.37
C PRO A 113 7.78 14.48 13.80
N GLU A 114 7.09 13.36 13.98
CA GLU A 114 6.58 12.94 15.29
C GLU A 114 7.42 11.82 15.91
N HIS A 115 8.50 11.41 15.24
CA HIS A 115 9.42 10.35 15.62
C HIS A 115 8.76 9.05 16.13
N GLN A 116 7.66 8.64 15.50
CA GLN A 116 6.91 7.46 15.92
C GLN A 116 6.19 6.75 14.77
N VAL A 117 5.91 5.46 14.96
CA VAL A 117 5.06 4.68 14.05
C VAL A 117 3.60 5.10 14.22
N ARG A 118 2.92 5.34 13.09
CA ARG A 118 1.52 5.78 13.03
C ARG A 118 0.68 4.83 12.19
N PRO A 119 -0.65 4.76 12.44
CA PRO A 119 -1.58 4.08 11.55
C PRO A 119 -1.49 4.62 10.12
N GLY A 120 -1.39 3.70 9.17
CA GLY A 120 -1.29 3.97 7.74
C GLY A 120 -2.53 3.53 6.98
N TYR A 121 -2.71 4.13 5.80
CA TYR A 121 -3.80 3.82 4.87
C TYR A 121 -3.24 3.81 3.44
N PRO A 122 -3.59 2.83 2.58
CA PRO A 122 -3.17 2.81 1.19
C PRO A 122 -3.53 4.09 0.41
N SER A 123 -4.63 4.76 0.74
CA SER A 123 -5.02 6.08 0.19
C SER A 123 -4.03 7.21 0.51
N ARG A 124 -3.20 7.06 1.55
CA ARG A 124 -2.21 8.05 1.98
C ARG A 124 -0.83 7.80 1.41
N LEU A 125 -0.64 6.69 0.69
CA LEU A 125 0.55 6.48 -0.12
C LEU A 125 0.62 7.55 -1.20
N ARG A 126 1.83 7.90 -1.59
CA ARG A 126 2.07 8.89 -2.65
C ARG A 126 2.90 8.29 -3.76
N LEU A 127 4.08 7.78 -3.43
CA LEU A 127 5.01 7.17 -4.38
C LEU A 127 5.53 5.86 -3.82
N LEU A 128 5.68 4.89 -4.71
CA LEU A 128 6.23 3.58 -4.39
C LEU A 128 7.28 3.20 -5.42
N SER A 129 8.40 2.68 -4.94
CA SER A 129 9.46 2.17 -5.81
C SER A 129 10.08 0.93 -5.19
N PRO A 130 10.08 -0.22 -5.89
CA PRO A 130 10.82 -1.38 -5.44
C PRO A 130 12.33 -1.10 -5.47
N THR A 131 13.09 -1.80 -4.62
CA THR A 131 14.55 -1.77 -4.69
C THR A 131 15.09 -2.57 -5.89
N PRO A 132 16.30 -2.27 -6.42
CA PRO A 132 16.89 -2.98 -7.56
C PRO A 132 17.00 -4.49 -7.34
N ASP A 133 17.34 -4.88 -6.12
CA ASP A 133 17.43 -6.28 -5.67
C ASP A 133 16.05 -6.88 -5.31
N ARG A 134 14.98 -6.08 -5.35
CA ARG A 134 13.59 -6.46 -5.04
C ARG A 134 13.41 -7.10 -3.66
N SER A 135 14.23 -6.68 -2.70
CA SER A 135 14.12 -7.12 -1.31
C SER A 135 13.13 -6.26 -0.51
N LEU A 136 13.09 -4.96 -0.80
CA LEU A 136 12.26 -3.97 -0.10
C LEU A 136 11.51 -3.07 -1.10
N VAL A 137 10.62 -2.25 -0.56
CA VAL A 137 9.89 -1.22 -1.28
C VAL A 137 10.08 0.11 -0.54
N GLY A 138 10.55 1.12 -1.26
CA GLY A 138 10.53 2.51 -0.83
C GLY A 138 9.14 3.09 -0.98
N VAL A 139 8.66 3.73 0.07
CA VAL A 139 7.29 4.24 0.18
C VAL A 139 7.31 5.66 0.70
N ALA A 140 6.89 6.61 -0.12
CA ALA A 140 6.53 7.94 0.34
C ALA A 140 5.07 7.94 0.76
N VAL A 141 4.79 8.32 2.00
CA VAL A 141 3.46 8.28 2.60
C VAL A 141 3.18 9.55 3.39
N HIS A 142 1.93 10.04 3.30
CA HIS A 142 1.43 11.11 4.15
C HIS A 142 1.02 10.56 5.51
N CYS A 143 1.54 11.16 6.58
CA CYS A 143 1.09 10.84 7.93
C CYS A 143 -0.41 11.15 8.08
N SER A 144 -1.16 10.18 8.61
CA SER A 144 -2.60 10.33 8.87
C SER A 144 -2.92 11.36 9.97
N THR A 145 -1.93 11.73 10.80
CA THR A 145 -2.08 12.70 11.91
C THR A 145 -1.62 14.10 11.53
N CYS A 146 -0.35 14.28 11.12
CA CYS A 146 0.23 15.60 10.84
C CYS A 146 0.32 15.97 9.36
N ALA A 147 -0.10 15.08 8.45
CA ALA A 147 -0.06 15.23 6.99
C ALA A 147 1.33 15.37 6.33
N ALA A 148 2.40 15.43 7.13
CA ALA A 148 3.77 15.45 6.62
C ALA A 148 4.10 14.17 5.83
N VAL A 149 5.03 14.28 4.88
CA VAL A 149 5.49 13.15 4.08
C VAL A 149 6.71 12.53 4.75
N SER A 150 6.67 11.21 4.94
CA SER A 150 7.83 10.41 5.33
C SER A 150 8.18 9.43 4.22
N ILE A 151 9.48 9.12 4.07
CA ILE A 151 9.93 7.99 3.26
C ILE A 151 10.25 6.82 4.18
N ASN A 152 9.63 5.68 3.87
CA ASN A 152 9.78 4.42 4.60
C ASN A 152 10.35 3.36 3.66
N LEU A 153 11.15 2.45 4.20
CA LEU A 153 11.54 1.20 3.56
C LEU A 153 10.88 0.05 4.29
N VAL A 154 10.10 -0.72 3.55
CA VAL A 154 9.31 -1.82 4.09
C VAL A 154 9.43 -3.04 3.21
N SER A 155 9.17 -4.22 3.78
CA SER A 155 9.08 -5.45 2.99
C SER A 155 7.84 -5.42 2.09
N TYR A 156 7.85 -6.25 1.04
CA TYR A 156 6.67 -6.49 0.22
C TYR A 156 5.48 -6.96 1.06
N ARG A 157 5.76 -7.78 2.09
CA ARG A 157 4.73 -8.34 2.95
C ARG A 157 4.06 -7.28 3.81
N HIS A 158 4.81 -6.29 4.29
CA HIS A 158 4.27 -5.15 5.04
C HIS A 158 3.23 -4.37 4.23
N LEU A 159 3.47 -4.18 2.92
CA LEU A 159 2.51 -3.50 2.05
C LEU A 159 1.36 -4.42 1.66
N ASP A 160 1.68 -5.63 1.22
CA ASP A 160 0.72 -6.50 0.53
C ASP A 160 -0.14 -7.34 1.50
N GLN A 161 0.15 -7.37 2.79
CA GLN A 161 -0.63 -8.14 3.77
C GLN A 161 -1.08 -7.26 4.93
N PRO A 162 -2.38 -6.96 5.03
CA PRO A 162 -2.93 -6.26 6.19
C PRO A 162 -2.55 -6.96 7.50
N PHE A 163 -2.25 -6.18 8.52
CA PHE A 163 -1.83 -6.61 9.87
C PHE A 163 -0.48 -7.34 9.94
N PHE A 164 0.25 -7.47 8.83
CA PHE A 164 1.66 -7.83 8.89
C PHE A 164 2.49 -6.55 9.03
N HIS A 165 3.23 -6.45 10.13
CA HIS A 165 4.17 -5.36 10.36
C HIS A 165 5.59 -5.89 10.32
N ASP A 166 6.45 -5.16 9.64
CA ASP A 166 7.89 -5.42 9.74
C ASP A 166 8.32 -5.19 11.19
N PRO A 167 9.21 -6.03 11.74
CA PRO A 167 9.75 -5.83 13.08
C PRO A 167 10.53 -4.51 13.20
N VAL A 168 11.01 -3.98 12.08
CA VAL A 168 11.65 -2.67 11.97
C VAL A 168 11.11 -1.96 10.73
N VAL A 169 10.32 -0.90 10.92
CA VAL A 169 9.98 0.04 9.85
C VAL A 169 11.13 1.03 9.73
N ARG A 170 11.91 0.89 8.65
CA ARG A 170 13.10 1.69 8.42
C ARG A 170 12.68 3.01 7.79
N TYR A 171 13.19 4.14 8.27
CA TYR A 171 12.81 5.47 7.81
C TYR A 171 14.06 6.30 7.53
N VAL A 172 13.93 7.33 6.70
CA VAL A 172 15.00 8.32 6.48
C VAL A 172 14.67 9.56 7.27
N ASP A 173 15.63 10.04 8.07
CA ASP A 173 15.48 11.28 8.81
C ASP A 173 15.66 12.47 7.87
N GLY A 174 14.60 13.26 7.74
CA GLY A 174 14.52 14.40 6.82
C GLY A 174 13.09 14.74 6.45
N SER A 175 12.64 15.96 6.75
CA SER A 175 11.46 16.50 6.09
C SER A 175 11.80 16.64 4.61
N PHE A 176 11.06 15.93 3.76
CA PHE A 176 11.10 16.21 2.33
C PHE A 176 10.36 17.52 2.10
N ASP A 177 11.10 18.63 2.26
CA ASP A 177 10.58 19.97 2.07
C ASP A 177 10.28 20.18 0.58
N GLY A 178 8.98 20.13 0.26
CA GLY A 178 8.46 20.29 -1.08
C GLY A 178 7.83 19.00 -1.62
N PRO A 179 7.08 19.09 -2.73
CA PRO A 179 6.54 17.91 -3.35
C PRO A 179 7.69 17.01 -3.82
N LEU A 180 7.71 15.74 -3.40
CA LEU A 180 8.23 14.64 -4.24
C LEU A 180 7.38 14.66 -5.52
N ALA A 181 7.75 15.59 -6.41
CA ALA A 181 6.89 16.05 -7.48
C ALA A 181 6.74 15.00 -8.58
N SER A 182 7.67 14.05 -8.64
CA SER A 182 7.67 12.96 -9.60
C SER A 182 8.29 11.69 -9.04
N LEU A 183 7.99 10.58 -9.70
CA LEU A 183 8.54 9.26 -9.38
C LEU A 183 10.05 9.19 -9.60
N GLU A 184 10.57 9.93 -10.58
CA GLU A 184 12.01 10.00 -10.89
C GLU A 184 12.76 10.65 -9.73
N ARG A 185 12.31 11.82 -9.26
CA ARG A 185 12.94 12.51 -8.12
C ARG A 185 12.90 11.67 -6.85
N PHE A 186 11.81 10.92 -6.65
CA PHE A 186 11.71 9.99 -5.53
C PHE A 186 12.71 8.84 -5.64
N ARG A 187 12.87 8.27 -6.84
CA ARG A 187 13.90 7.24 -7.09
C ARG A 187 15.29 7.81 -6.86
N ASP A 188 15.61 8.97 -7.44
CA ASP A 188 16.93 9.60 -7.29
C ASP A 188 17.28 9.82 -5.81
N GLU A 189 16.31 10.27 -5.01
CA GLU A 189 16.49 10.44 -3.57
C GLU A 189 16.65 9.11 -2.84
N LEU A 190 15.83 8.11 -3.17
CA LEU A 190 15.90 6.74 -2.61
C LEU A 190 17.23 6.03 -2.96
N TRP A 191 17.90 6.46 -4.04
CA TRP A 191 19.19 5.95 -4.49
C TRP A 191 20.34 6.93 -4.27
N SER A 192 20.12 7.97 -3.47
CA SER A 192 21.15 8.96 -3.15
C SER A 192 22.11 8.42 -2.09
N SER A 193 23.31 9.00 -2.01
CA SER A 193 24.30 8.62 -0.98
C SER A 193 23.78 8.85 0.45
N ARG A 194 22.91 9.85 0.66
CA ARG A 194 22.21 10.08 1.93
C ARG A 194 21.38 8.88 2.35
N PHE A 195 20.77 8.21 1.38
CA PHE A 195 19.99 7.00 1.60
C PHE A 195 20.89 5.78 1.75
N ASP A 196 22.03 5.71 1.06
CA ASP A 196 22.98 4.61 1.17
C ASP A 196 23.63 4.49 2.56
N GLU A 197 23.93 5.61 3.22
CA GLU A 197 24.45 5.62 4.60
C GLU A 197 23.45 5.03 5.60
N GLU A 198 22.19 5.43 5.49
CA GLU A 198 21.09 4.82 6.25
C GLU A 198 20.86 3.35 5.81
N ARG A 199 21.12 3.01 4.53
CA ARG A 199 20.97 1.66 3.96
C ARG A 199 21.94 0.64 4.49
N THR A 200 23.15 1.06 4.84
CA THR A 200 24.17 0.16 5.38
C THR A 200 23.85 -0.43 6.76
N ASP A 201 23.00 0.23 7.55
CA ASP A 201 22.48 -0.31 8.82
C ASP A 201 21.36 -1.35 8.62
N PHE A 202 21.04 -1.70 7.36
CA PHE A 202 19.95 -2.62 7.02
C PHE A 202 20.36 -4.08 6.80
N GLY A 203 21.66 -4.39 6.92
CA GLY A 203 22.25 -5.70 6.65
C GLY A 203 22.93 -6.42 7.82
N ALA A 204 22.61 -6.08 9.07
CA ALA A 204 23.08 -6.80 10.27
C ALA A 204 21.96 -7.59 10.95
#